data_AF-A0A4Q3V7Z5-F1
#
_entry.id   AF-A0A4Q3V7Z5-F1
#
_cell.length_a   1.000
_cell.length_b   1.000
_cell.length_c   1.000
_cell.angle_alpha   90.00
_cell.angle_beta   90.00
_cell.angle_gamma   90.00
#
_symmetry.space_group_name_H-M   'P 1'
#
loop_
_entity.id
_entity.type
_entity.pdbx_description
1 polymer ?
#
loop_
_entity_poly.entity_id
_entity_poly.type
_entity_poly.pdbx_seq_one_letter_code
_entity_poly.pdbx_strand_id
1 'polypeptide(L)'
;MELRTRPPFGCSAAASSATSALRKTEPPNGWRPRHRFKMKSGKPGRSSSVRRGRHGFTLIEALVSAVLLAVGVTAVMLALGGQMRTEATVRRREILGNLARAKMDELSATTSTSAATDGDFNDQGFSNVTWQSSYEDTGIENVQALTVTISDPSDSQAEIRETTLIFTQPTTTTTGAAQ
;
A
#
# COMPACT_ATOMS: atom_id res chain seq x y z
N MET A 1 48.46 -5.79 -5.73
CA MET A 1 47.23 -5.15 -6.26
C MET A 1 46.32 -6.28 -6.74
N GLU A 2 45.53 -6.83 -5.82
CA GLU A 2 44.57 -7.91 -6.10
C GLU A 2 43.17 -7.31 -6.26
N LEU A 3 42.57 -7.53 -7.44
CA LEU A 3 41.18 -7.20 -7.76
C LEU A 3 40.28 -8.29 -7.17
N ARG A 4 39.58 -7.99 -6.07
CA ARG A 4 38.51 -8.85 -5.54
C ARG A 4 37.21 -8.59 -6.29
N THR A 5 36.85 -9.53 -7.15
CA THR A 5 35.52 -9.68 -7.73
C THR A 5 34.52 -10.13 -6.65
N ARG A 6 33.41 -9.41 -6.50
CA ARG A 6 32.28 -9.79 -5.63
C ARG A 6 31.24 -10.59 -6.44
N PRO A 7 30.65 -11.65 -5.89
CA PRO A 7 29.60 -12.43 -6.56
C PRO A 7 28.23 -11.72 -6.54
N PRO A 8 27.31 -12.07 -7.47
CA PRO A 8 25.99 -11.47 -7.58
C PRO A 8 25.04 -11.96 -6.48
N PHE A 9 24.29 -11.01 -5.91
CA PHE A 9 23.28 -11.24 -4.89
C PHE A 9 22.10 -12.04 -5.45
N GLY A 10 21.64 -13.00 -4.64
CA GLY A 10 20.59 -13.95 -4.96
C GLY A 10 19.21 -13.30 -5.14
N CYS A 11 18.52 -13.79 -6.17
CA CYS A 11 17.10 -13.59 -6.42
C CYS A 11 16.29 -14.28 -5.30
N SER A 12 15.67 -13.51 -4.41
CA SER A 12 14.63 -14.01 -3.51
C SER A 12 13.27 -13.78 -4.17
N ALA A 13 12.69 -14.87 -4.70
CA ALA A 13 11.35 -14.87 -5.27
C ALA A 13 10.31 -14.81 -4.14
N ALA A 14 9.77 -13.63 -3.88
CA ALA A 14 8.57 -13.47 -3.06
C ALA A 14 7.33 -13.67 -3.94
N ALA A 15 6.65 -14.79 -3.75
CA ALA A 15 5.38 -15.11 -4.37
C ALA A 15 4.28 -14.13 -3.92
N SER A 16 3.88 -13.25 -4.84
CA SER A 16 2.76 -12.33 -4.67
C SER A 16 1.43 -13.10 -4.74
N SER A 17 0.76 -13.20 -3.59
CA SER A 17 -0.59 -13.78 -3.50
C SER A 17 -1.62 -12.74 -3.91
N ALA A 18 -1.96 -12.73 -5.20
CA ALA A 18 -3.14 -12.07 -5.72
C ALA A 18 -4.36 -12.97 -5.47
N THR A 19 -5.31 -12.56 -4.63
CA THR A 19 -6.66 -13.12 -4.68
C THR A 19 -7.69 -12.04 -4.34
N SER A 20 -8.09 -11.37 -5.42
CA SER A 20 -9.49 -11.08 -5.79
C SER A 20 -10.45 -10.66 -4.67
N ALA A 21 -10.60 -9.35 -4.56
CA ALA A 21 -11.70 -8.71 -3.86
C ALA A 21 -13.04 -9.08 -4.54
N LEU A 22 -13.82 -9.91 -3.85
CA LEU A 22 -15.21 -10.22 -4.20
C LEU A 22 -16.07 -8.97 -3.91
N ARG A 23 -16.31 -8.13 -4.92
CA ARG A 23 -17.33 -7.09 -4.90
C ARG A 23 -18.69 -7.75 -4.68
N LYS A 24 -19.20 -7.60 -3.45
CA LYS A 24 -20.57 -7.98 -3.10
C LYS A 24 -21.52 -6.94 -3.68
N THR A 25 -22.15 -7.28 -4.78
CA THR A 25 -23.23 -6.52 -5.41
C THR A 25 -24.41 -6.43 -4.45
N GLU A 26 -24.88 -5.21 -4.19
CA GLU A 26 -26.14 -4.99 -3.49
C GLU A 26 -27.30 -5.41 -4.41
N PRO A 27 -28.26 -6.22 -3.93
CA PRO A 27 -29.46 -6.51 -4.69
C PRO A 27 -30.39 -5.29 -4.70
N PRO A 28 -30.98 -4.95 -5.85
CA PRO A 28 -31.90 -3.83 -5.98
C PRO A 28 -33.18 -4.07 -5.18
N ASN A 29 -33.69 -2.98 -4.61
CA ASN A 29 -34.94 -2.85 -3.91
C ASN A 29 -36.10 -3.61 -4.56
N GLY A 30 -36.77 -4.47 -3.78
CA GLY A 30 -38.18 -4.76 -4.00
C GLY A 30 -38.55 -6.20 -4.34
N TRP A 31 -38.32 -7.16 -3.44
CA TRP A 31 -39.14 -8.38 -3.38
C TRP A 31 -39.50 -8.71 -1.93
N ARG A 32 -40.78 -8.51 -1.59
CA ARG A 32 -41.40 -8.94 -0.33
C ARG A 32 -42.12 -10.27 -0.56
N PRO A 33 -41.76 -11.35 0.14
CA PRO A 33 -42.68 -12.45 0.40
C PRO A 33 -43.21 -12.31 1.83
N ARG A 34 -44.49 -11.94 1.96
CA ARG A 34 -45.25 -12.12 3.20
C ARG A 34 -45.58 -13.61 3.35
N HIS A 35 -44.66 -14.41 3.90
CA HIS A 35 -45.01 -15.77 4.31
C HIS A 35 -45.62 -15.78 5.72
N ARG A 36 -46.94 -15.81 5.66
CA ARG A 36 -47.93 -16.01 6.70
C ARG A 36 -47.93 -17.49 7.12
N PHE A 37 -47.90 -17.72 8.45
CA PHE A 37 -48.26 -18.95 9.18
C PHE A 37 -47.27 -20.12 9.05
N LYS A 38 -46.91 -20.83 10.13
CA LYS A 38 -47.83 -21.52 11.03
C LYS A 38 -47.16 -21.69 12.40
N MET A 39 -47.71 -21.06 13.43
CA MET A 39 -47.36 -21.36 14.82
C MET A 39 -47.77 -22.81 15.10
N LYS A 40 -46.81 -23.73 15.08
CA LYS A 40 -46.94 -25.00 15.80
C LYS A 40 -46.79 -24.66 17.26
N SER A 41 -47.89 -24.69 18.00
CA SER A 41 -47.92 -24.74 19.45
C SER A 41 -47.22 -26.02 19.92
N GLY A 42 -45.89 -25.97 19.96
CA GLY A 42 -45.07 -26.96 20.63
C GLY A 42 -45.44 -26.93 22.11
N LYS A 43 -45.81 -28.10 22.62
CA LYS A 43 -46.01 -28.43 24.04
C LYS A 43 -45.07 -27.62 24.92
N PRO A 44 -45.50 -27.06 26.07
CA PRO A 44 -44.58 -26.46 27.03
C PRO A 44 -43.62 -27.57 27.49
N GLY A 45 -42.46 -27.62 26.84
CA GLY A 45 -41.34 -28.43 27.23
C GLY A 45 -40.95 -27.93 28.59
N ARG A 46 -41.43 -28.67 29.60
CA ARG A 46 -41.04 -28.65 31.01
C ARG A 46 -39.67 -28.00 31.10
N SER A 47 -39.67 -26.73 31.53
CA SER A 47 -38.48 -25.99 31.87
C SER A 47 -37.71 -26.86 32.85
N SER A 48 -36.75 -27.64 32.34
CA SER A 48 -35.64 -28.08 33.15
C SER A 48 -34.96 -26.78 33.49
N SER A 49 -35.32 -26.23 34.65
CA SER A 49 -34.46 -25.33 35.37
C SER A 49 -33.14 -26.08 35.50
N VAL A 50 -32.28 -25.93 34.50
CA VAL A 50 -30.87 -26.25 34.62
C VAL A 50 -30.49 -25.40 35.81
N ARG A 51 -30.42 -26.06 36.97
CA ARG A 51 -29.95 -25.47 38.20
C ARG A 51 -28.57 -25.01 37.82
N ARG A 52 -28.43 -23.73 37.47
CA ARG A 52 -27.16 -23.05 37.33
C ARG A 52 -26.52 -23.23 38.68
N GLY A 53 -25.66 -24.24 38.80
CA GLY A 53 -24.89 -24.48 40.00
C GLY A 53 -24.24 -23.16 40.32
N ARG A 54 -24.62 -22.58 41.46
CA ARG A 54 -24.03 -21.35 41.97
C ARG A 54 -22.65 -21.76 42.50
N HIS A 55 -21.76 -22.11 41.59
CA HIS A 55 -20.35 -22.31 41.87
C HIS A 55 -19.82 -20.90 42.10
N GLY A 56 -19.55 -20.58 43.37
CA GLY A 56 -18.91 -19.32 43.73
C GLY A 56 -17.54 -19.28 43.07
N PHE A 57 -17.19 -18.13 42.49
CA PHE A 57 -15.83 -17.87 42.01
C PHE A 57 -14.86 -18.16 43.15
N THR A 58 -13.98 -19.12 42.92
CA THR A 58 -12.92 -19.39 43.88
C THR A 58 -11.95 -18.21 43.84
N LEU A 59 -11.35 -17.84 44.99
CA LEU A 59 -10.38 -16.74 45.05
C LEU A 59 -9.22 -16.96 44.06
N ILE A 60 -8.83 -18.23 43.88
CA ILE A 60 -7.77 -18.62 42.93
C ILE A 60 -8.17 -18.32 41.47
N GLU A 61 -9.43 -18.46 41.09
CA GLU A 61 -9.91 -18.17 39.74
C GLU A 61 -9.85 -16.68 39.43
N ALA A 62 -10.21 -15.82 40.40
CA ALA A 62 -10.07 -14.38 40.25
C ALA A 62 -8.60 -13.96 40.13
N LEU A 63 -7.70 -14.58 40.89
CA LEU A 63 -6.27 -14.33 40.82
C LEU A 63 -5.70 -14.72 39.46
N VAL A 64 -6.00 -15.93 38.97
CA VAL A 64 -5.57 -16.39 37.64
C VAL A 64 -6.13 -15.48 36.55
N SER A 65 -7.40 -15.08 36.63
CA SER A 65 -8.01 -14.15 35.68
C SER A 65 -7.31 -12.79 35.67
N ALA A 66 -6.94 -12.26 36.83
CA ALA A 66 -6.19 -11.01 36.93
C ALA A 66 -4.80 -11.11 36.30
N VAL A 67 -4.10 -12.22 36.51
CA VAL A 67 -2.79 -12.47 35.89
C VAL A 67 -2.91 -12.56 34.37
N LEU A 68 -3.89 -13.31 33.86
CA LEU A 68 -4.12 -13.43 32.42
C LEU A 68 -4.51 -12.09 31.78
N LEU A 69 -5.33 -11.29 32.46
CA LEU A 69 -5.69 -9.96 32.02
C LEU A 69 -4.46 -9.05 31.94
N ALA A 70 -3.58 -9.07 32.95
CA ALA A 70 -2.35 -8.27 32.94
C ALA A 70 -1.46 -8.63 31.73
N VAL A 71 -1.28 -9.92 31.44
CA VAL A 71 -0.54 -10.39 30.24
C VAL A 71 -1.23 -9.97 28.95
N GLY A 72 -2.56 -10.03 28.89
CA GLY A 72 -3.33 -9.58 27.73
C GLY A 72 -3.13 -8.08 27.45
N VAL A 73 -3.18 -7.25 28.49
CA VAL A 73 -2.99 -5.79 28.36
C VAL A 73 -1.57 -5.45 27.88
N THR A 74 -0.54 -6.13 28.38
CA THR A 74 0.84 -5.89 27.94
C THR A 74 1.03 -6.28 26.47
N ALA A 75 0.46 -7.39 26.03
CA ALA A 75 0.50 -7.80 24.62
C ALA A 75 -0.16 -6.75 23.69
N VAL A 76 -1.32 -6.20 24.08
CA VAL A 76 -2.00 -5.16 23.31
C VAL A 76 -1.18 -3.87 23.24
N MET A 77 -0.56 -3.45 24.34
CA MET A 77 0.28 -2.25 24.34
C MET A 77 1.50 -2.38 23.43
N LEU A 78 2.12 -3.56 23.39
CA LEU A 78 3.21 -3.84 22.45
C LEU A 78 2.75 -3.80 21.00
N ALA A 79 1.57 -4.36 20.71
CA ALA A 79 1.00 -4.33 19.36
C ALA A 79 0.70 -2.88 18.91
N LEU A 80 0.14 -2.05 19.78
CA LEU A 80 -0.11 -0.62 19.50
C LEU A 80 1.19 0.15 19.23
N GLY A 81 2.23 -0.11 20.03
CA GLY A 81 3.55 0.49 19.83
C GLY A 81 4.17 0.11 18.48
N GLY A 82 3.96 -1.14 18.03
CA GLY A 82 4.35 -1.59 16.70
C GLY A 82 3.56 -0.89 15.59
N GLN A 83 2.24 -0.77 15.75
CA GLN A 83 1.36 -0.12 14.77
C GLN A 83 1.74 1.35 14.52
N MET A 84 2.02 2.12 15.57
CA MET A 84 2.41 3.53 15.44
C MET A 84 3.69 3.73 14.62
N ARG A 85 4.67 2.82 14.75
CA ARG A 85 5.91 2.87 13.95
C ARG A 85 5.64 2.57 12.49
N THR A 86 4.84 1.55 12.21
CA THR A 86 4.43 1.20 10.85
C THR A 86 3.65 2.34 10.19
N GLU A 87 2.76 2.99 10.93
CA GLU A 87 1.99 4.16 10.44
C GLU A 87 2.91 5.31 10.02
N ALA A 88 3.94 5.62 10.81
CA ALA A 88 4.92 6.65 10.46
C ALA A 88 5.66 6.31 9.15
N THR A 89 6.07 5.05 8.96
CA THR A 89 6.72 4.60 7.72
C THR A 89 5.76 4.65 6.53
N VAL A 90 4.51 4.22 6.68
CA VAL A 90 3.49 4.28 5.62
C VAL A 90 3.23 5.72 5.20
N ARG A 91 3.06 6.63 6.18
CA ARG A 91 2.86 8.05 5.91
C ARG A 91 4.04 8.68 5.18
N ARG A 92 5.28 8.31 5.55
CA ARG A 92 6.49 8.76 4.85
C ARG A 92 6.48 8.31 3.38
N ARG A 93 6.14 7.04 3.11
CA ARG A 93 6.05 6.51 1.74
C ARG A 93 4.95 7.18 0.91
N GLU A 94 3.82 7.51 1.53
CA GLU A 94 2.75 8.24 0.85
C GLU A 94 3.23 9.65 0.41
N ILE A 95 3.94 10.36 1.28
CA ILE A 95 4.53 11.66 0.96
C ILE A 95 5.54 11.52 -0.19
N LEU A 96 6.46 10.56 -0.12
CA LEU A 96 7.44 10.32 -1.19
C LEU A 96 6.76 9.95 -2.52
N GLY A 97 5.68 9.15 -2.48
CA GLY A 97 4.92 8.79 -3.68
C GLY A 97 4.20 10.00 -4.28
N ASN A 98 3.70 10.92 -3.46
CA ASN A 98 3.11 12.16 -3.95
C ASN A 98 4.15 13.08 -4.58
N LEU A 99 5.36 13.16 -4.01
CA LEU A 99 6.49 13.88 -4.62
C LEU A 99 6.88 13.27 -5.97
N ALA A 100 6.91 11.93 -6.08
CA ALA A 100 7.24 11.24 -7.32
C ALA A 100 6.25 11.56 -8.44
N ARG A 101 4.95 11.54 -8.14
CA ARG A 101 3.89 11.91 -9.09
C ARG A 101 3.97 13.37 -9.48
N ALA A 102 4.12 14.27 -8.51
CA ALA A 102 4.24 15.70 -8.80
C ALA A 102 5.44 15.98 -9.72
N LYS A 103 6.58 15.33 -9.48
CA LYS A 103 7.77 15.49 -10.32
C LYS A 103 7.62 14.83 -11.69
N MET A 104 6.96 13.69 -11.76
CA MET A 104 6.59 13.04 -13.02
C MET A 104 5.72 13.95 -13.89
N ASP A 105 4.70 14.58 -13.30
CA ASP A 105 3.80 15.50 -13.99
C ASP A 105 4.57 16.73 -14.50
N GLU A 106 5.45 17.31 -13.68
CA GLU A 106 6.32 18.42 -14.06
C GLU A 106 7.24 18.08 -15.26
N LEU A 107 7.90 16.92 -15.20
CA LEU A 107 8.80 16.47 -16.26
C LEU A 107 8.04 16.13 -17.54
N SER A 108 6.86 15.50 -17.43
CA SER A 108 6.02 15.17 -18.59
C SER A 108 5.47 16.42 -19.29
N ALA A 109 5.19 17.48 -18.54
CA ALA A 109 4.77 18.78 -19.09
C ALA A 109 5.93 19.52 -19.77
N THR A 110 7.18 19.24 -19.37
CA THR A 110 8.39 19.81 -19.95
C THR A 110 8.84 18.96 -21.15
N THR A 111 8.05 18.98 -22.22
CA THR A 111 8.22 18.15 -23.45
C THR A 111 9.56 18.37 -24.18
N SER A 112 10.36 19.34 -23.78
CA SER A 112 11.52 19.83 -24.54
C SER A 112 12.86 19.16 -24.23
N THR A 113 12.96 18.24 -23.26
CA THR A 113 14.27 17.71 -22.85
C THR A 113 14.23 16.24 -22.42
N SER A 114 14.45 15.32 -23.37
CA SER A 114 14.66 13.87 -23.14
C SER A 114 15.99 13.52 -22.47
N ALA A 115 16.55 14.42 -21.65
CA ALA A 115 17.81 14.18 -20.96
C ALA A 115 17.55 13.70 -19.53
N ALA A 116 18.35 12.74 -19.07
CA ALA A 116 18.37 12.37 -17.66
C ALA A 116 18.69 13.61 -16.81
N THR A 117 17.88 13.84 -15.78
CA THR A 117 18.04 14.96 -14.84
C THR A 117 17.88 14.46 -13.41
N ASP A 118 18.54 15.11 -12.48
CA ASP A 118 18.49 14.81 -11.06
C ASP A 118 18.36 16.10 -10.24
N GLY A 119 18.01 15.94 -8.96
CA GLY A 119 17.92 17.05 -8.04
C GLY A 119 17.45 16.64 -6.66
N ASP A 120 17.03 17.65 -5.90
CA ASP A 120 16.51 17.50 -4.54
C ASP A 120 15.17 18.23 -4.36
N PHE A 121 14.61 18.12 -3.16
CA PHE A 121 13.38 18.78 -2.74
C PHE A 121 13.64 19.71 -1.54
N ASN A 122 14.82 20.33 -1.47
CA ASN A 122 15.20 21.24 -0.38
C ASN A 122 14.23 22.43 -0.26
N ASP A 123 13.79 22.95 -1.41
CA ASP A 123 12.83 24.05 -1.55
C ASP A 123 11.45 23.74 -0.95
N GLN A 124 11.06 22.46 -0.93
CA GLN A 124 9.81 21.95 -0.39
C GLN A 124 9.94 21.46 1.06
N GLY A 125 11.12 21.64 1.68
CA GLY A 125 11.38 21.26 3.07
C GLY A 125 11.81 19.80 3.25
N PHE A 126 12.14 19.10 2.18
CA PHE A 126 12.60 17.70 2.22
C PHE A 126 14.11 17.62 1.97
N SER A 127 14.88 18.03 2.98
CA SER A 127 16.32 18.29 2.80
C SER A 127 17.20 17.08 2.55
N ASN A 128 16.64 15.89 2.75
CA ASN A 128 17.32 14.62 2.60
C ASN A 128 16.80 13.81 1.41
N VAL A 129 15.75 14.26 0.73
CA VAL A 129 15.13 13.49 -0.36
C VAL A 129 15.70 13.97 -1.69
N THR A 130 16.18 13.02 -2.48
CA THR A 130 16.69 13.28 -3.83
C THR A 130 15.83 12.55 -4.86
N TRP A 131 15.85 13.06 -6.09
CA TRP A 131 15.19 12.44 -7.22
C TRP A 131 16.14 12.34 -8.42
N GLN A 132 15.88 11.35 -9.26
CA GLN A 132 16.57 11.13 -10.53
C GLN A 132 15.56 10.71 -11.57
N SER A 133 15.72 11.21 -12.79
CA SER A 133 14.94 10.82 -13.96
C SER A 133 15.83 10.14 -15.00
N SER A 134 15.26 9.15 -15.68
CA SER A 134 15.90 8.47 -16.81
C SER A 134 14.88 8.26 -17.92
N TYR A 135 15.33 8.46 -19.16
CA TYR A 135 14.56 8.18 -20.36
C TYR A 135 15.09 6.91 -21.02
N GLU A 136 14.20 5.97 -21.30
CA GLU A 136 14.52 4.75 -22.03
C GLU A 136 13.72 4.72 -23.35
N ASP A 137 14.39 4.30 -24.43
CA ASP A 137 13.72 4.06 -25.71
C ASP A 137 12.87 2.78 -25.61
N THR A 138 11.62 2.87 -26.05
CA THR A 138 10.69 1.73 -26.04
C THR A 138 10.77 0.89 -27.31
N GLY A 139 11.50 1.35 -28.33
CA GLY A 139 11.53 0.77 -29.67
C GLY A 139 10.30 1.13 -30.52
N ILE A 140 9.36 1.91 -29.97
CA ILE A 140 8.23 2.48 -30.69
C ILE A 140 8.60 3.91 -31.07
N GLU A 141 8.45 4.24 -32.36
CA GLU A 141 8.75 5.59 -32.85
C GLU A 141 7.96 6.63 -32.05
N ASN A 142 8.65 7.70 -31.65
CA ASN A 142 8.06 8.82 -30.92
C ASN A 142 7.53 8.48 -29.52
N VAL A 143 7.85 7.31 -28.94
CA VAL A 143 7.46 6.93 -27.58
C VAL A 143 8.69 6.61 -26.71
N GLN A 144 8.83 7.34 -25.61
CA GLN A 144 9.89 7.13 -24.62
C GLN A 144 9.30 6.77 -23.25
N ALA A 145 9.98 5.90 -22.51
CA ALA A 145 9.64 5.63 -21.13
C ALA A 145 10.40 6.60 -20.21
N LEU A 146 9.69 7.48 -19.52
CA LEU A 146 10.24 8.31 -18.46
C LEU A 146 10.09 7.55 -17.14
N THR A 147 11.20 7.33 -16.46
CA THR A 147 11.22 6.79 -15.10
C THR A 147 11.74 7.83 -14.13
N VAL A 148 11.02 8.06 -13.05
CA VAL A 148 11.42 8.93 -11.93
C VAL A 148 11.63 8.05 -10.71
N THR A 149 12.83 8.14 -10.14
CA THR A 149 13.24 7.46 -8.92
C THR A 149 13.42 8.50 -7.82
N ILE A 150 12.77 8.29 -6.67
CA ILE A 150 12.98 9.08 -5.46
C ILE A 150 13.67 8.21 -4.42
N SER A 151 14.69 8.75 -3.77
CA SER A 151 15.40 8.08 -2.69
C SER A 151 15.43 8.92 -1.41
N ASP A 152 15.18 8.28 -0.28
CA ASP A 152 15.32 8.85 1.06
C ASP A 152 16.42 8.11 1.84
N PRO A 153 17.57 8.73 2.15
CA PRO A 153 18.67 8.08 2.85
C PRO A 153 18.31 7.71 4.30
N SER A 154 17.23 8.27 4.85
CA SER A 154 16.75 7.92 6.20
C SER A 154 15.99 6.58 6.24
N ASP A 155 15.51 6.10 5.10
CA ASP A 155 14.90 4.78 4.95
C ASP A 155 15.47 4.13 3.69
N SER A 156 16.44 3.24 3.86
CA SER A 156 17.09 2.54 2.74
C SER A 156 16.13 1.65 1.93
N GLN A 157 14.91 1.42 2.42
CA GLN A 157 13.85 0.73 1.67
C GLN A 157 12.81 1.68 1.07
N ALA A 158 12.94 3.00 1.28
CA ALA A 158 12.07 4.02 0.70
C ALA A 158 12.66 4.54 -0.63
N GLU A 159 12.90 3.62 -1.55
CA GLU A 159 13.07 3.95 -2.97
C GLU A 159 11.72 3.79 -3.67
N ILE A 160 11.23 4.86 -4.27
CA ILE A 160 9.97 4.85 -5.03
C ILE A 160 10.30 5.13 -6.48
N ARG A 161 9.86 4.23 -7.36
CA ARG A 161 10.05 4.33 -8.80
C ARG A 161 8.71 4.40 -9.50
N GLU A 162 8.49 5.47 -10.25
CA GLU A 162 7.31 5.65 -11.08
C GLU A 162 7.76 5.72 -12.55
N THR A 163 7.04 5.04 -13.44
CA THR A 163 7.37 5.01 -14.88
C THR A 163 6.13 5.38 -15.69
N THR A 164 6.29 6.29 -16.65
CA THR A 164 5.25 6.70 -17.59
C THR A 164 5.76 6.66 -19.03
N LEU A 165 4.85 6.64 -19.99
CA LEU A 165 5.16 6.72 -21.41
C LEU A 165 4.86 8.13 -21.92
N ILE A 166 5.83 8.73 -22.58
CA ILE A 166 5.73 10.05 -23.19
C ILE A 166 5.73 9.89 -24.70
N PHE A 167 4.74 10.49 -25.37
CA PHE A 167 4.67 10.57 -26.82
C PHE A 167 5.05 11.96 -27.31
N THR A 168 6.01 12.04 -28.22
CA THR A 168 6.48 13.31 -28.80
C THR A 168 6.09 13.36 -30.27
N GLN A 169 5.26 14.32 -30.68
CA GLN A 169 4.85 14.40 -32.09
C GLN A 169 6.07 14.62 -33.00
N PRO A 170 6.19 13.89 -34.13
CA PRO A 170 7.26 14.11 -35.08
C PRO A 170 7.11 15.51 -35.69
N THR A 171 8.16 16.32 -35.62
CA THR A 171 8.17 17.64 -36.27
C THR A 171 8.23 17.44 -37.78
N THR A 172 7.11 17.58 -38.48
CA THR A 172 7.10 17.57 -39.94
C THR A 172 7.76 18.85 -40.43
N THR A 173 9.05 18.80 -40.74
CA THR A 173 9.76 19.90 -41.39
C THR A 173 9.21 20.04 -42.81
N THR A 174 8.23 20.93 -43.01
CA THR A 174 7.78 21.33 -44.34
C THR A 174 8.89 22.16 -44.97
N THR A 175 9.79 21.50 -45.70
CA THR A 175 10.78 22.14 -46.56
C THR A 175 10.03 22.89 -47.66
N GLY A 176 9.74 24.17 -47.42
CA GLY A 176 9.23 25.07 -48.45
C GLY A 176 10.27 25.21 -49.55
N ALA A 177 10.01 24.59 -50.71
CA ALA A 177 10.74 24.87 -51.93
C ALA A 177 10.47 26.33 -52.31
N ALA A 178 11.48 27.19 -52.13
CA ALA A 178 11.49 28.50 -52.75
C ALA A 178 11.53 28.31 -54.28
N GLN A 179 10.48 28.75 -54.95
CA GLN A 179 10.45 28.94 -56.41
C GLN A 179 10.94 30.34 -56.76
#